data_AF-A0A946CDS9-F1
#
_entry.id   AF-A0A946CDS9-F1
#
_cell.length_a   1.000
_cell.length_b   1.000
_cell.length_c   1.000
_cell.angle_alpha   90.00
_cell.angle_beta   90.00
_cell.angle_gamma   90.00
#
_symmetry.space_group_name_H-M   'P 1'
#
loop_
_entity.id
_entity.type
_entity.pdbx_description
1 polymer ?
#
loop_
_entity_poly.entity_id
_entity_poly.type
_entity_poly.pdbx_seq_one_letter_code
_entity_poly.pdbx_strand_id
1 'polypeptide(L)' 'TYNRLYNKRESQAVVRVTSERSCTSCHVQVTPATYALAQSGAAIAYCDNCSAILFP' A
#
# COMPACT_ATOMS: atom_id res chain seq x y z
N THR A 1 -5.55 6.58 10.13
CA THR A 1 -6.11 7.76 9.44
C THR A 1 -5.08 8.36 8.52
N TYR A 2 -5.47 8.77 7.31
CA TYR A 2 -4.61 9.29 6.23
C TYR A 2 -3.57 10.33 6.69
N ASN A 3 -4.00 11.38 7.42
CA ASN A 3 -3.11 12.46 7.88
C ASN A 3 -1.93 11.96 8.75
N ARG A 4 -2.13 10.88 9.54
CA ARG A 4 -1.06 10.28 10.34
C ARG A 4 0.00 9.60 9.47
N LEU A 5 -0.43 8.91 8.41
CA LEU A 5 0.48 8.25 7.47
C LEU A 5 1.20 9.27 6.59
N TYR A 6 0.49 10.31 6.16
CA TYR A 6 1.02 11.40 5.36
C TYR A 6 2.17 12.12 6.07
N ASN A 7 1.94 12.51 7.34
CA ASN A 7 2.97 13.18 8.15
C ASN A 7 4.16 12.28 8.49
N LYS A 8 3.92 10.96 8.67
CA LYS A 8 4.98 10.00 9.03
C LYS A 8 5.84 9.57 7.84
N ARG A 9 5.31 9.64 6.63
CA ARG A 9 5.95 9.13 5.40
C ARG A 9 6.24 10.22 4.37
N GLU A 10 6.45 11.46 4.82
CA GLU A 10 6.82 12.58 3.94
C GLU A 10 5.91 12.69 2.72
N SER A 11 4.59 12.65 2.93
CA SER A 11 3.56 12.72 1.88
C SER A 11 3.27 11.41 1.12
N GLN A 12 3.90 10.29 1.45
CA GLN A 12 3.63 8.98 0.84
C GLN A 12 2.57 8.15 1.60
N ALA A 13 1.38 8.71 1.78
CA ALA A 13 0.27 7.97 2.40
C ALA A 13 -0.36 6.93 1.46
N VAL A 14 -0.34 7.21 0.15
CA VAL A 14 -0.87 6.39 -0.93
C VAL A 14 0.28 6.05 -1.87
N VAL A 15 0.53 4.77 -2.08
CA VAL A 15 1.70 4.28 -2.83
C VAL A 15 1.33 3.15 -3.76
N ARG A 16 2.05 3.05 -4.88
CA ARG A 16 1.83 2.01 -5.87
C ARG A 16 2.30 0.66 -5.33
N VAL A 17 1.61 -0.40 -5.69
CA VAL A 17 2.14 -1.76 -5.55
C VAL A 17 2.75 -2.19 -6.88
N THR A 18 3.95 -2.76 -6.88
CA THR A 18 4.58 -3.21 -8.13
C THR A 18 3.90 -4.50 -8.64
N SER A 19 4.14 -4.83 -9.92
CA SER A 19 3.72 -6.12 -10.51
C SER A 19 4.33 -7.33 -9.79
N GLU A 20 5.46 -7.13 -9.12
CA GLU A 20 6.13 -8.12 -8.27
C GLU A 20 5.55 -8.19 -6.84
N ARG A 21 4.42 -7.51 -6.60
CA ARG A 21 3.73 -7.45 -5.30
C ARG A 21 4.57 -6.75 -4.21
N SER A 22 5.36 -5.74 -4.57
CA SER A 22 6.16 -4.96 -3.62
C SER A 22 5.56 -3.58 -3.38
N CYS A 23 5.52 -3.14 -2.13
CA CYS A 23 5.08 -1.80 -1.75
C CYS A 23 6.18 -0.78 -2.08
N THR A 24 5.89 0.28 -2.86
CA THR A 24 6.93 1.27 -3.21
C THR A 24 7.36 2.18 -2.05
N SER A 25 6.66 2.16 -0.90
CA SER A 25 7.05 2.95 0.28
C SER A 25 8.00 2.22 1.23
N CYS A 26 7.84 0.91 1.40
CA CYS A 26 8.67 0.13 2.32
C CYS A 26 9.49 -0.96 1.63
N HIS A 27 9.29 -1.16 0.33
CA HIS A 27 9.95 -2.17 -0.51
C HIS A 27 9.77 -3.62 -0.05
N VAL A 28 8.81 -3.88 0.84
CA VAL A 28 8.45 -5.22 1.31
C VAL A 28 7.35 -5.82 0.44
N GLN A 29 7.45 -7.14 0.21
CA GLN A 29 6.39 -7.89 -0.45
C GLN A 29 5.11 -7.90 0.38
N VAL A 30 4.01 -7.53 -0.27
CA VAL A 30 2.67 -7.63 0.31
C VAL A 30 2.08 -9.00 0.04
N THR A 31 1.16 -9.43 0.90
CA THR A 31 0.53 -10.74 0.75
C THR A 31 -0.27 -10.82 -0.55
N PRO A 32 -0.44 -12.03 -1.14
CA PRO A 32 -1.23 -12.21 -2.35
C PRO A 32 -2.67 -11.68 -2.21
N ALA A 33 -3.27 -11.84 -1.03
CA ALA A 33 -4.63 -11.36 -0.74
C ALA A 33 -4.71 -9.83 -0.79
N THR A 34 -3.76 -9.14 -0.16
CA THR A 34 -3.68 -7.66 -0.17
C THR A 34 -3.41 -7.12 -1.57
N TYR A 35 -2.56 -7.79 -2.35
CA TYR A 35 -2.31 -7.43 -3.75
C TYR A 35 -3.56 -7.60 -4.61
N ALA A 36 -4.27 -8.73 -4.49
CA ALA A 36 -5.52 -8.96 -5.21
C ALA A 36 -6.60 -7.94 -4.82
N LEU A 37 -6.68 -7.56 -3.55
CA LEU A 37 -7.59 -6.52 -3.06
C LEU A 37 -7.25 -5.16 -3.71
N ALA A 38 -5.97 -4.78 -3.73
CA ALA A 38 -5.51 -3.55 -4.38
C ALA A 38 -5.84 -3.52 -5.87
N GLN A 39 -5.62 -4.65 -6.57
CA GLN A 39 -5.87 -4.79 -8.00
C GLN A 39 -7.37 -4.78 -8.34
N SER A 40 -8.20 -5.38 -7.49
CA SER A 40 -9.65 -5.44 -7.68
C SER A 40 -10.33 -4.07 -7.54
N GLY A 41 -9.74 -3.14 -6.76
CA GLY A 41 -10.35 -1.87 -6.42
C GLY A 41 -11.64 -1.97 -5.59
N ALA A 42 -12.03 -3.18 -5.14
CA ALA A 42 -13.26 -3.41 -4.40
C ALA A 42 -13.22 -2.83 -2.97
N ALA A 43 -12.02 -2.63 -2.42
CA ALA A 43 -11.79 -2.02 -1.12
C ALA A 43 -10.41 -1.35 -1.08
N ILE A 44 -10.23 -0.42 -0.13
CA ILE A 44 -8.92 0.22 0.10
C ILE A 44 -7.97 -0.83 0.68
N ALA A 45 -6.92 -1.15 -0.08
CA ALA A 45 -5.85 -2.03 0.38
C ALA A 45 -4.81 -1.26 1.20
N TYR A 46 -4.26 -1.91 2.22
CA TYR A 46 -3.19 -1.36 3.05
C TYR A 46 -2.01 -2.32 3.07
N CYS A 47 -0.80 -1.78 3.01
CA CYS A 47 0.41 -2.59 3.12
C CYS A 47 0.49 -3.25 4.49
N ASP A 48 0.66 -4.58 4.49
CA ASP A 48 0.72 -5.41 5.70
C ASP A 48 1.86 -5.01 6.65
N ASN A 49 3.00 -4.55 6.09
CA ASN A 49 4.16 -4.14 6.88
C ASN A 49 4.08 -2.68 7.37
N CYS A 50 3.55 -1.81 6.53
CA CYS A 50 3.85 -0.38 6.63
C CYS A 50 2.59 0.50 6.73
N SER A 51 1.43 -0.13 6.52
CA SER A 51 0.09 0.47 6.56
C SER A 51 -0.16 1.60 5.55
N ALA A 52 0.74 1.80 4.58
CA ALA A 52 0.48 2.70 3.46
C ALA A 52 -0.70 2.19 2.62
N ILE A 53 -1.51 3.10 2.08
CA ILE A 53 -2.62 2.75 1.20
C ILE A 53 -2.02 2.32 -0.14
N LEU A 54 -2.46 1.17 -0.66
CA LEU A 54 -1.96 0.59 -1.90
C LEU A 54 -2.93 0.84 -3.05
N PHE A 55 -2.37 1.15 -4.22
CA PHE A 55 -3.08 1.19 -5.49
C PHE A 55 -2.29 0.44 -6.58
N PRO A 56 -2.96 0.00 -7.67
CA PRO A 56 -2.32 -0.73 -8.78
C PRO A 56 -1.20 0.05 -9.48
#